data_AF-A0A953EY75-F1
#
_entry.id   AF-A0A953EY75-F1
#
_cell.length_a   1.000
_cell.length_b   1.000
_cell.length_c   1.000
_cell.angle_alpha   90.00
_cell.angle_beta   90.00
_cell.angle_gamma   90.00
#
_symmetry.space_group_name_H-M   'P 1'
#
loop_
_entity.id
_entity.type
_entity.pdbx_description
1 polymer ?
#
loop_
_entity_poly.entity_id
_entity_poly.type
_entity_poly.pdbx_seq_one_letter_code
_entity_poly.pdbx_strand_id
1 'polypeptide(L)'
;MPRPPALDDEKKRQIVTLVSAGLSRLAAAKFVGCAVSTIYRTAKKDAAFAAELDRATIQPMLFHLHNIQKHAEKSWRASAW
;
A
#
# COMPACT_ATOMS: atom_id res chain seq x y z
N MET A 1 18.55 6.27 -27.35
CA MET A 1 18.46 5.69 -25.98
C MET A 1 16.99 5.40 -25.68
N PRO A 2 16.65 4.25 -25.08
CA PRO A 2 15.27 3.99 -24.66
C PRO A 2 14.86 4.97 -23.54
N ARG A 3 13.59 5.38 -23.53
CA ARG A 3 13.04 6.24 -22.47
C ARG A 3 13.06 5.48 -21.13
N PRO A 4 13.58 6.07 -20.04
CA PRO A 4 13.55 5.44 -18.73
C PRO A 4 12.11 5.04 -18.35
N PRO A 5 11.89 3.87 -17.71
CA PRO A 5 10.57 3.50 -17.24
C PRO A 5 10.00 4.58 -16.32
N ALA A 6 8.70 4.84 -16.44
CA ALA A 6 8.04 5.92 -15.69
C ALA A 6 8.12 5.72 -14.16
N LEU A 7 8.37 4.49 -13.73
CA LEU A 7 8.58 4.10 -12.35
C LEU A 7 9.70 3.05 -12.32
N ASP A 8 10.85 3.43 -11.74
CA ASP A 8 11.92 2.49 -11.43
C ASP A 8 11.53 1.60 -10.24
N ASP A 9 12.30 0.54 -10.01
CA ASP A 9 11.99 -0.45 -8.97
C ASP A 9 12.09 0.13 -7.55
N GLU A 10 12.91 1.16 -7.35
CA GLU A 10 13.00 1.83 -6.05
C GLU A 10 11.71 2.59 -5.74
N LYS A 11 11.19 3.37 -6.69
CA LYS A 11 9.90 4.05 -6.54
C LYS A 11 8.76 3.06 -6.36
N LYS A 12 8.80 1.91 -7.04
CA LYS A 12 7.79 0.85 -6.82
C LYS A 12 7.81 0.36 -5.37
N ARG A 13 9.00 0.03 -4.84
CA ARG A 13 9.15 -0.38 -3.43
C ARG A 13 8.67 0.70 -2.46
N GLN A 14 9.05 1.95 -2.69
CA GLN A 14 8.61 3.08 -1.84
C GLN A 14 7.08 3.20 -1.82
N ILE A 15 6.42 3.10 -2.98
CA ILE A 15 4.95 3.12 -3.03
C ILE A 15 4.36 1.96 -2.21
N VAL A 16 4.84 0.73 -2.41
CA VAL A 16 4.34 -0.46 -1.69
C VAL A 16 4.50 -0.28 -0.18
N THR A 17 5.64 0.23 0.28
CA THR A 17 5.90 0.50 1.70
C THR A 17 4.92 1.54 2.26
N LEU A 18 4.73 2.66 1.56
CA LEU A 18 3.82 3.72 2.02
C LEU A 18 2.37 3.24 2.06
N VAL A 19 1.93 2.49 1.06
CA VAL A 19 0.57 1.93 1.03
C VAL A 19 0.39 0.90 2.15
N SER A 20 1.40 0.06 2.40
CA SER A 20 1.38 -0.91 3.52
C SER A 20 1.33 -0.24 4.89
N ALA A 21 1.87 0.98 5.01
CA ALA A 21 1.78 1.80 6.21
C ALA A 21 0.42 2.52 6.35
N GLY A 22 -0.48 2.41 5.37
CA GLY A 22 -1.83 2.99 5.41
C GLY A 22 -2.02 4.25 4.56
N LEU A 23 -1.01 4.70 3.80
CA LEU A 23 -1.20 5.83 2.91
C LEU A 23 -2.01 5.45 1.66
N SER A 24 -2.80 6.41 1.18
CA SER A 24 -3.46 6.26 -0.12
C SER A 24 -2.44 6.25 -1.26
N ARG A 25 -2.79 5.58 -2.38
CA ARG A 25 -2.00 5.59 -3.62
C ARG A 25 -1.72 7.01 -4.12
N LEU A 26 -2.63 7.95 -3.90
CA LEU A 26 -2.45 9.37 -4.25
C LEU A 26 -1.36 10.04 -3.39
N ALA A 27 -1.37 9.80 -2.07
CA ALA A 27 -0.35 10.33 -1.17
C ALA A 27 1.03 9.73 -1.46
N ALA A 28 1.08 8.41 -1.69
CA ALA A 28 2.30 7.72 -2.11
C ALA A 28 2.85 8.27 -3.44
N ALA A 29 1.97 8.53 -4.42
CA ALA A 29 2.36 9.13 -5.70
C ALA A 29 2.98 10.52 -5.54
N LYS A 30 2.38 11.37 -4.70
CA LYS A 30 2.93 12.69 -4.36
C LYS A 30 4.31 12.58 -3.71
N PHE A 31 4.49 11.62 -2.79
CA PHE A 31 5.76 11.39 -2.11
C PHE A 31 6.89 11.02 -3.07
N VAL A 32 6.65 10.06 -3.98
CA VAL A 32 7.67 9.61 -4.95
C VAL A 32 7.82 10.54 -6.17
N GLY A 33 7.03 11.61 -6.24
CA GLY A 33 7.09 12.59 -7.32
C GLY A 33 6.50 12.10 -8.65
N CYS A 34 5.38 11.37 -8.62
CA CYS A 34 4.69 10.93 -9.83
C CYS A 34 3.17 11.19 -9.81
N ALA A 35 2.54 11.14 -10.98
CA ALA A 35 1.09 11.16 -11.07
C ALA A 35 0.52 9.80 -10.63
N VAL A 36 -0.62 9.79 -9.91
CA VAL A 36 -1.27 8.55 -9.48
C VAL A 36 -1.67 7.66 -10.68
N SER A 37 -2.00 8.26 -11.82
CA SER A 37 -2.27 7.55 -13.07
C SER A 37 -1.07 6.75 -13.58
N THR A 38 0.16 7.17 -13.27
CA THR A 38 1.38 6.41 -13.57
C THR A 38 1.41 5.11 -12.76
N ILE A 39 1.05 5.14 -11.47
CA ILE A 39 0.98 3.94 -10.63
C ILE A 39 -0.02 2.94 -11.23
N TYR A 40 -1.24 3.39 -11.57
CA TYR A 40 -2.26 2.53 -12.17
C TYR A 40 -1.81 1.95 -13.52
N ARG A 41 -1.18 2.76 -14.39
CA ARG A 41 -0.67 2.31 -15.68
C ARG A 41 0.47 1.31 -15.54
N THR A 42 1.36 1.50 -14.56
CA THR A 42 2.45 0.57 -14.25
C THR A 42 1.89 -0.74 -13.72
N ALA A 43 0.97 -0.71 -12.75
CA ALA A 43 0.32 -1.92 -12.23
C ALA A 43 -0.44 -2.70 -13.31
N LYS A 44 -1.07 -2.02 -14.28
CA LYS A 44 -1.71 -2.69 -15.42
C LYS A 44 -0.71 -3.47 -16.31
N LYS A 45 0.54 -3.04 -16.38
CA LYS A 45 1.59 -3.64 -17.22
C LYS A 45 2.48 -4.62 -16.46
N ASP A 46 2.58 -4.45 -15.15
CA ASP A 46 3.44 -5.21 -14.24
C ASP A 46 2.58 -5.92 -13.20
N ALA A 47 2.25 -7.17 -13.48
CA ALA A 47 1.37 -7.98 -12.63
C ALA A 47 1.98 -8.27 -11.24
N ALA A 48 3.31 -8.34 -11.14
CA ALA A 48 3.98 -8.54 -9.86
C ALA A 48 3.83 -7.30 -8.98
N PHE A 49 4.08 -6.12 -9.54
CA PHE A 49 3.85 -4.85 -8.85
C PHE A 49 2.37 -4.68 -8.44
N ALA A 50 1.42 -5.05 -9.31
CA ALA A 50 0.00 -5.01 -8.97
C ALA A 50 -0.33 -5.89 -7.76
N ALA A 51 0.15 -7.14 -7.74
CA ALA A 51 -0.07 -8.07 -6.64
C ALA A 51 0.55 -7.58 -5.32
N GLU A 52 1.72 -6.95 -5.37
CA GLU A 52 2.32 -6.28 -4.20
C GLU A 52 1.48 -5.11 -3.71
N LEU A 53 0.99 -4.27 -4.62
CA LEU A 53 0.17 -3.10 -4.30
C LEU A 53 -1.17 -3.48 -3.64
N ASP A 54 -1.79 -4.57 -4.12
CA ASP A 54 -3.04 -5.06 -3.57
C ASP A 54 -2.84 -5.70 -2.19
N ARG A 55 -1.76 -6.49 -1.99
CA ARG A 55 -1.37 -6.97 -0.65
C ARG A 55 -1.10 -5.83 0.31
N ALA A 56 -0.36 -4.80 -0.12
CA ALA A 56 -0.08 -3.61 0.67
C ALA A 56 -1.36 -2.89 1.13
N THR A 57 -2.40 -2.87 0.30
CA THR A 57 -3.67 -2.21 0.64
C THR A 57 -4.40 -2.92 1.80
N ILE A 58 -4.21 -4.23 1.95
CA ILE A 58 -4.87 -5.05 2.98
C ILE A 58 -4.11 -5.00 4.33
N GLN A 59 -2.79 -4.79 4.31
CA GLN A 59 -1.95 -4.82 5.51
C GLN A 59 -2.41 -3.90 6.66
N PRO A 60 -2.76 -2.62 6.41
CA PRO A 60 -3.28 -1.75 7.47
C PRO A 60 -4.55 -2.30 8.12
N MET A 61 -5.44 -2.91 7.34
CA MET A 61 -6.69 -3.49 7.84
C MET A 61 -6.40 -4.67 8.77
N LEU A 62 -5.48 -5.55 8.37
CA LEU A 62 -5.05 -6.68 9.20
C LEU A 62 -4.39 -6.21 10.49
N PHE A 63 -3.55 -5.18 10.42
CA PHE A 63 -2.91 -4.59 11.59
C PHE A 63 -3.96 -4.06 12.59
N HIS A 64 -4.96 -3.32 12.11
CA HIS A 64 -6.03 -2.80 12.98
C HIS A 64 -6.89 -3.91 13.56
N LEU A 65 -7.27 -4.92 12.75
CA LEU A 65 -8.04 -6.07 13.22
C LEU A 65 -7.28 -6.84 14.31
N HIS A 66 -5.99 -7.08 14.10
CA HIS A 66 -5.15 -7.75 15.09
C HIS A 66 -5.08 -6.96 16.40
N ASN A 67 -4.96 -5.63 16.34
CA ASN A 67 -4.95 -4.79 17.53
C ASN A 67 -6.29 -4.90 18.29
N ILE A 68 -7.43 -4.86 17.60
CA ILE A 68 -8.74 -5.03 18.22
C ILE A 68 -8.84 -6.39 18.91
N GLN A 69 -8.49 -7.48 18.21
CA GLN A 69 -8.51 -8.85 18.76
C GLN A 69 -7.65 -8.96 20.03
N LYS A 70 -6.41 -8.46 19.97
CA LYS A 70 -5.47 -8.47 21.09
C LYS A 70 -5.99 -7.68 22.31
N HIS A 71 -6.72 -6.59 22.10
CA HIS A 71 -7.29 -5.81 23.19
C HIS A 71 -8.61 -6.39 23.72
N ALA A 72 -9.38 -7.07 22.87
CA ALA A 72 -10.59 -7.79 23.26
C ALA A 72 -10.32 -8.91 24.28
N GLU A 73 -9.14 -9.53 24.26
CA GLU A 73 -8.72 -10.51 25.27
C GLU A 73 -8.72 -9.95 26.71
N LYS A 74 -8.49 -8.63 26.86
CA LYS A 74 -8.31 -7.97 28.17
C LYS A 74 -9.45 -7.04 28.55
N SER A 75 -10.32 -6.69 27.61
CA SER A 75 -11.39 -5.71 27.81
C SER A 75 -12.64 -6.11 27.04
N TRP A 76 -13.71 -6.41 27.77
CA TRP A 76 -15.02 -6.74 27.18
C TRP A 76 -15.53 -5.63 26.25
N ARG A 77 -15.18 -4.36 26.52
CA ARG A 77 -15.56 -3.22 25.67
C ARG A 77 -14.89 -3.27 24.30
N ALA A 78 -13.66 -3.77 24.23
CA ALA A 78 -12.97 -3.98 22.96
C ALA A 78 -13.54 -5.20 22.20
N SER A 79 -14.07 -6.20 22.91
CA SER A 79 -14.76 -7.35 22.31
C SER A 79 -16.14 -7.02 21.71
N ALA A 80 -16.67 -5.83 21.97
CA ALA A 80 -17.98 -5.38 21.48
C ALA A 80 -17.89 -4.58 20.16
N TRP A 81 -16.70 -4.49 19.55
CA TRP A 81 -16.41 -3.74 18.31
C TRP A 81 -16.44 -4.64 17.08
#